data_AF-A0A1V0TSS5-F1
#
_entry.id   AF-A0A1V0TSS5-F1
#
_cell.length_a   1.000
_cell.length_b   1.000
_cell.length_c   1.000
_cell.angle_alpha   90.00
_cell.angle_beta   90.00
_cell.angle_gamma   90.00
#
_symmetry.space_group_name_H-M   'P 1'
#
loop_
_entity.id
_entity.type
_entity.pdbx_description
1 polymer ?
#
loop_
_entity_poly.entity_id
_entity_poly.type
_entity_poly.pdbx_seq_one_letter_code
_entity_poly.pdbx_strand_id
1 'polypeptide(L)' 'MSVANLARARAIRSAAQQLAYGVALRESMSPREAARAAWYPGHRLGSVEAIEAHIRADRASRTPAPAALRAAA' A
#
# COMPACT_ATOMS: atom_id res chain seq x y z
N MET A 1 -23.29 -12.15 -21.73
CA MET A 1 -22.12 -12.33 -20.83
C MET A 1 -22.43 -13.47 -19.87
N SER A 2 -21.58 -14.52 -19.79
CA SER A 2 -21.85 -15.70 -18.94
C SER A 2 -21.83 -15.34 -17.43
N VAL A 3 -22.64 -16.04 -16.62
CA VAL A 3 -22.65 -15.93 -15.16
C VAL A 3 -21.24 -16.09 -14.57
N ALA A 4 -20.43 -17.00 -15.13
CA ALA A 4 -19.05 -17.21 -14.72
C ALA A 4 -18.16 -15.98 -14.97
N ASN A 5 -18.34 -15.29 -16.10
CA ASN A 5 -17.60 -14.06 -16.42
C ASN A 5 -17.99 -12.92 -15.47
N LEU A 6 -19.27 -12.87 -15.07
CA LEU A 6 -19.78 -11.85 -14.16
C LEU A 6 -19.28 -12.07 -12.72
N ALA A 7 -19.20 -13.32 -12.26
CA ALA A 7 -18.59 -13.71 -11.00
C ALA A 7 -17.09 -13.39 -10.97
N ARG A 8 -16.35 -13.73 -12.03
CA ARG A 8 -14.93 -13.38 -12.18
C ARG A 8 -14.69 -11.88 -12.09
N ALA A 9 -15.49 -11.08 -12.81
CA ALA A 9 -15.36 -9.63 -12.78
C ALA A 9 -15.63 -9.04 -11.38
N ARG A 10 -16.58 -9.60 -10.62
CA ARG A 10 -16.83 -9.21 -9.22
C ARG A 10 -15.66 -9.56 -8.31
N ALA A 11 -15.11 -10.77 -8.44
CA ALA A 11 -13.96 -11.20 -7.64
C ALA A 11 -12.74 -10.30 -7.87
N ILE A 12 -12.44 -9.97 -9.13
CA ILE A 12 -11.33 -9.06 -9.48
C ILE A 12 -11.54 -7.67 -8.88
N ARG A 13 -12.75 -7.11 -8.98
CA ARG A 13 -13.06 -5.79 -8.38
C ARG A 13 -12.91 -5.81 -6.86
N SER A 14 -13.40 -6.86 -6.19
CA SER A 14 -13.27 -6.98 -4.74
C SER A 14 -11.79 -7.10 -4.31
N ALA A 15 -10.99 -7.89 -5.03
CA ALA A 15 -9.56 -8.00 -4.77
C ALA A 15 -8.86 -6.64 -4.96
N ALA A 16 -9.19 -5.90 -6.03
CA ALA A 16 -8.64 -4.57 -6.26
C ALA A 16 -9.02 -3.59 -5.14
N GLN A 17 -10.26 -3.62 -4.65
CA GLN A 17 -10.70 -2.79 -3.51
C GLN A 17 -9.94 -3.13 -2.22
N GLN A 18 -9.73 -4.41 -1.92
CA GLN A 18 -8.98 -4.82 -0.74
C GLN A 18 -7.51 -4.40 -0.83
N LEU A 19 -6.90 -4.51 -2.01
CA LEU A 19 -5.54 -4.02 -2.24
C LEU A 19 -5.45 -2.50 -2.08
N ALA A 20 -6.39 -1.75 -2.65
CA ALA A 20 -6.45 -0.29 -2.51
C ALA A 20 -6.60 0.13 -1.04
N TYR A 21 -7.48 -0.54 -0.30
CA TYR A 21 -7.67 -0.31 1.13
C TYR A 21 -6.41 -0.62 1.94
N GLY A 22 -5.75 -1.75 1.68
CA GLY A 22 -4.49 -2.11 2.35
C GLY A 22 -3.37 -1.10 2.08
N VAL A 23 -3.29 -0.58 0.85
CA VAL A 23 -2.37 0.52 0.51
C VAL A 23 -2.74 1.80 1.26
N ALA A 24 -4.02 2.18 1.29
CA ALA A 24 -4.49 3.37 1.99
C ALA A 24 -4.17 3.32 3.49
N LEU A 25 -4.39 2.17 4.15
CA LEU A 25 -4.03 1.97 5.55
C LEU A 25 -2.52 2.10 5.80
N ARG A 26 -1.69 1.60 4.88
CA ARG A 26 -0.24 1.74 4.99
C ARG A 26 0.22 3.19 4.78
N GLU A 27 -0.43 3.90 3.86
CA GLU A 27 -0.15 5.31 3.59
C GLU A 27 -0.68 6.24 4.68
N SER A 28 -1.73 5.86 5.43
CA SER A 28 -2.22 6.62 6.57
C SER A 28 -1.28 6.58 7.77
N MET A 29 -0.37 5.61 7.84
CA MET A 29 0.67 5.55 8.87
C MET A 29 1.77 6.58 8.62
N SER A 30 2.26 7.17 9.71
CA SER A 30 3.52 7.91 9.65
C SER A 30 4.66 6.98 9.22
N PRO A 31 5.73 7.48 8.56
CA PRO A 31 6.88 6.65 8.19
C PRO A 31 7.47 5.89 9.38
N ARG A 32 7.46 6.49 10.57
CA ARG A 32 7.96 5.90 11.82
C ARG A 32 7.08 4.73 12.29
N GLU A 33 5.75 4.86 12.23
CA GLU A 33 4.83 3.78 12.60
C GLU A 33 4.92 2.62 11.62
N ALA A 34 4.94 2.92 10.31
CA ALA A 34 5.11 1.91 9.28
C ALA A 34 6.46 1.17 9.42
N ALA A 35 7.53 1.88 9.77
CA ALA A 35 8.83 1.28 10.04
C ALA A 35 8.80 0.35 11.26
N ARG A 36 8.16 0.78 12.36
CA ARG A 36 8.00 -0.06 13.57
C ARG A 36 7.19 -1.32 13.29
N ALA A 37 6.10 -1.19 12.53
CA ALA A 37 5.26 -2.34 12.17
C ALA A 37 5.98 -3.33 11.24
N ALA A 38 6.91 -2.86 10.40
CA ALA A 38 7.66 -3.70 9.46
C ALA A 38 8.92 -4.33 10.06
N TRP A 39 9.45 -3.79 11.15
CA TRP A 39 10.71 -4.23 11.73
C TRP A 39 10.57 -5.55 12.49
N TYR A 40 11.59 -6.41 12.35
CA TYR A 40 11.78 -7.64 13.13
C TYR A 40 13.29 -7.95 13.25
N PRO A 41 13.72 -8.78 14.22
CA PRO A 41 15.12 -9.19 14.34
C PRO A 41 15.60 -9.92 13.07
N GLY A 42 16.67 -9.42 12.44
CA GLY A 42 17.18 -9.95 11.15
C GLY A 42 16.61 -9.26 9.91
N HIS A 43 15.81 -8.20 10.07
CA HIS A 43 15.32 -7.41 8.94
C HIS A 43 16.50 -6.83 8.12
N ARG A 44 16.42 -6.91 6.79
CA ARG A 44 17.52 -6.56 5.84
C ARG A 44 18.11 -5.16 6.02
N LEU A 45 17.31 -4.20 6.48
CA LEU A 45 17.73 -2.80 6.69
C LEU A 45 18.35 -2.56 8.07
N GLY A 46 18.38 -3.56 8.95
CA GLY A 46 19.11 -3.52 10.23
C GLY A 46 18.42 -2.76 11.37
N SER A 47 17.66 -1.70 11.09
CA SER A 47 17.01 -0.90 12.14
C SER A 47 15.68 -0.28 11.70
N VAL A 48 14.88 0.17 12.67
CA VAL A 48 13.65 0.94 12.43
C VAL A 48 13.98 2.26 11.71
N GLU A 49 15.08 2.92 12.10
CA GLU A 49 15.55 4.18 11.51
C GLU A 49 15.87 4.03 10.03
N ALA A 50 16.54 2.94 9.64
CA ALA A 50 16.87 2.66 8.25
C ALA A 50 15.61 2.34 7.41
N ILE A 51 14.64 1.63 7.98
CA ILE A 51 13.34 1.39 7.34
C ILE A 51 12.58 2.70 7.16
N GLU A 52 12.55 3.54 8.19
CA GLU A 52 11.91 4.86 8.14
C GLU A 52 12.52 5.74 7.05
N ALA A 53 13.86 5.82 6.99
CA ALA A 53 14.57 6.58 5.97
C ALA A 53 14.24 6.09 4.55
N HIS A 54 14.19 4.77 4.37
CA HIS A 54 13.78 4.16 3.09
C HIS A 54 12.33 4.51 2.72
N ILE A 55 11.39 4.44 3.66
CA ILE A 55 9.97 4.81 3.42
C ILE A 55 9.86 6.28 3.04
N ARG A 56 10.58 7.18 3.72
CA ARG A 56 10.60 8.62 3.40
C ARG A 56 11.14 8.84 1.98
N ALA A 57 12.24 8.18 1.62
CA ALA A 57 12.85 8.30 0.29
C ALA A 57 11.91 7.77 -0.82
N ASP A 58 11.31 6.60 -0.61
CA ASP A 58 10.32 6.02 -1.53
C ASP A 58 9.13 6.96 -1.72
N ARG A 59 8.52 7.47 -0.63
CA ARG A 59 7.42 8.45 -0.70
C ARG A 59 7.81 9.75 -1.41
N ALA A 60 9.02 10.25 -1.21
CA ALA A 60 9.51 11.46 -1.86
C ALA A 60 9.78 11.25 -3.37
N SER A 61 10.20 10.05 -3.76
CA SER A 61 10.45 9.69 -5.18
C SER A 61 9.17 9.37 -5.95
N ARG A 62 8.08 9.03 -5.27
CA ARG A 62 6.79 8.77 -5.90
C ARG A 62 6.17 10.07 -6.38
N THR A 63 5.93 10.17 -7.68
CA THR A 63 4.99 11.14 -8.21
C THR A 63 3.63 10.87 -7.56
N PRO A 64 2.99 11.85 -6.89
CA PRO A 64 1.68 11.64 -6.31
C PRO A 64 0.72 11.19 -7.42
N ALA A 65 -0.02 10.10 -7.17
CA ALA A 65 -1.03 9.64 -8.10
C ALA A 65 -2.01 10.80 -8.37
N PRO A 66 -2.43 11.01 -9.64
CA PRO A 66 -3.34 12.09 -9.97
C PRO A 66 -4.59 12.02 -9.09
N ALA A 67 -5.07 13.17 -8.61
CA ALA A 67 -6.16 13.26 -7.62
C ALA A 67 -7.43 12.48 -8.02
N ALA A 68 -7.66 12.29 -9.32
CA ALA A 68 -8.75 11.46 -9.86
C ALA A 68 -8.70 9.98 -9.41
N LEU A 69 -7.51 9.41 -9.19
CA LEU A 69 -7.35 8.05 -8.68
C LEU A 69 -7.54 7.95 -7.16
N ARG A 70 -7.36 9.06 -6.44
CA ARG A 70 -7.57 9.14 -4.97
C ARG A 70 -9.05 9.28 -4.61
N ALA A 71 -9.85 9.93 -5.45
CA ALA A 71 -11.29 10.12 -5.22
C ALA A 71 -12.15 8.90 -5.58
N ALA A 72 -11.57 7.92 -6.29
CA ALA A 72 -12.25 6.70 -6.74
C ALA A 72 -11.96 5.46 -5.87
N ALA A 73 -11.15 5.62 -4.81
CA ALA A 73 -10.82 4.58 -3.82
C ALA A 73 -11.59 4.83 -2.52
#